data_AF-A0AAD5TXV9-F1
#
_entry.id   AF-A0AAD5TXV9-F1
#
_cell.length_a   1.000
_cell.length_b   1.000
_cell.length_c   1.000
_cell.angle_alpha   90.00
_cell.angle_beta   90.00
_cell.angle_gamma   90.00
#
_symmetry.space_group_name_H-M   'P 1'
#
loop_
_entity.id
_entity.type
_entity.pdbx_description
1 polymer ?
#
loop_
_entity_poly.entity_id
_entity_poly.type
_entity_poly.pdbx_seq_one_letter_code
_entity_poly.pdbx_strand_id
1 'polypeptide(L)'
;MNEEDKTFSPVPRKRLSIYHEEEVKDEVVEQPYQLELQIRSLRHSVTEFFKETNTAIQGYVNSWIQIEKAVKDSTTEYFSEHDRLLPGALYIMIAGFGGSILTKNKKLPTRLFTPILFSTSAFIFFYPEATKKLVTKNDVSKEVFNLAAVGVANLKVYREKL
;
A
#
# COMPACT_ATOMS: atom_id res chain seq x y z
N MET A 1 -59.86 -88.82 -20.70
CA MET A 1 -60.15 -87.81 -19.66
C MET A 1 -58.88 -87.73 -18.83
N ASN A 2 -58.04 -86.76 -19.17
CA ASN A 2 -56.63 -86.61 -18.75
C ASN A 2 -56.52 -85.67 -17.55
N GLU A 3 -55.27 -85.48 -17.09
CA GLU A 3 -54.72 -84.55 -16.08
C GLU A 3 -54.55 -85.20 -14.70
N GLU A 4 -53.51 -86.01 -14.50
CA GLU A 4 -52.06 -85.68 -14.39
C GLU A 4 -51.70 -84.67 -13.28
N ASP A 5 -50.88 -85.22 -12.37
CA ASP A 5 -49.77 -84.60 -11.67
C ASP A 5 -50.04 -83.57 -10.56
N LYS A 6 -50.02 -84.07 -9.31
CA LYS A 6 -49.86 -83.25 -8.10
C LYS A 6 -48.39 -83.23 -7.69
N THR A 7 -47.60 -82.38 -8.34
CA THR A 7 -46.29 -81.97 -7.83
C THR A 7 -46.47 -81.12 -6.57
N PHE A 8 -46.05 -81.65 -5.41
CA PHE A 8 -46.03 -80.90 -4.16
C PHE A 8 -44.84 -79.92 -4.18
N SER A 9 -45.09 -78.69 -4.62
CA SER A 9 -44.13 -77.59 -4.51
C SER A 9 -44.30 -76.91 -3.15
N PRO A 10 -43.26 -76.86 -2.28
CA PRO A 10 -43.39 -76.25 -0.96
C PRO A 10 -43.58 -74.74 -1.09
N VAL A 11 -44.64 -74.24 -0.47
CA VAL A 11 -45.01 -72.81 -0.44
C VAL A 11 -43.81 -71.98 0.08
N PRO A 12 -43.32 -70.99 -0.67
CA PRO A 12 -42.18 -70.18 -0.22
C PRO A 12 -42.59 -69.36 1.01
N ARG A 13 -42.01 -69.68 2.17
CA ARG A 13 -42.24 -68.92 3.41
C ARG A 13 -41.67 -67.50 3.25
N LYS A 14 -42.54 -66.49 3.26
CA LYS A 14 -42.17 -65.07 3.30
C LYS A 14 -41.38 -64.81 4.60
N ARG A 15 -40.08 -64.56 4.48
CA ARG A 15 -39.22 -64.21 5.61
C ARG A 15 -39.44 -62.73 5.95
N LEU A 16 -39.73 -62.43 7.21
CA LEU A 16 -39.70 -61.06 7.72
C LEU A 16 -38.26 -60.54 7.63
N SER A 17 -38.05 -59.30 7.18
CA SER A 17 -36.71 -58.70 7.18
C SER A 17 -36.23 -58.52 8.62
N ILE A 18 -34.99 -58.91 8.90
CA ILE A 18 -34.33 -58.69 10.20
C ILE A 18 -33.84 -57.25 10.39
N TYR A 19 -33.81 -56.48 9.31
CA TYR A 19 -33.53 -55.05 9.35
C TYR A 19 -34.84 -54.32 9.57
N HIS A 20 -34.83 -53.39 10.54
CA HIS A 20 -35.87 -52.39 10.61
C HIS A 20 -35.75 -51.56 9.33
N GLU A 21 -36.85 -51.46 8.59
CA GLU A 21 -36.96 -50.50 7.50
C GLU A 21 -36.78 -49.14 8.17
N GLU A 22 -35.68 -48.43 7.84
CA GLU A 22 -35.39 -47.13 8.42
C GLU A 22 -36.62 -46.26 8.18
N GLU A 23 -37.29 -45.86 9.28
CA GLU A 23 -38.37 -44.89 9.20
C GLU A 23 -37.83 -43.72 8.39
N VAL A 24 -38.40 -43.52 7.20
CA VAL A 24 -38.10 -42.37 6.35
C VAL A 24 -38.47 -41.16 7.19
N LYS A 25 -37.50 -40.64 7.92
CA LYS A 25 -37.58 -39.33 8.55
C LYS A 25 -37.71 -38.40 7.36
N ASP A 26 -38.92 -37.90 7.14
CA ASP A 26 -39.15 -36.80 6.23
C ASP A 26 -38.08 -35.75 6.56
N GLU A 27 -37.11 -35.56 5.65
CA GLU A 27 -36.17 -34.46 5.76
C GLU A 27 -37.02 -33.20 5.67
N VAL A 28 -37.35 -32.64 6.84
CA VAL A 28 -37.94 -31.31 6.94
C VAL A 28 -36.89 -30.37 6.38
N VAL A 29 -37.01 -30.07 5.09
CA VAL A 29 -36.22 -29.03 4.44
C VAL A 29 -36.63 -27.73 5.10
N GLU A 30 -35.84 -27.28 6.08
CA GLU A 30 -35.99 -25.97 6.70
C GLU A 30 -35.80 -24.92 5.60
N GLN A 31 -36.91 -24.44 5.07
CA GLN A 31 -36.88 -23.41 4.04
C GLN A 31 -36.38 -22.12 4.71
N PRO A 32 -35.34 -21.49 4.15
CA PRO A 32 -34.74 -20.31 4.76
C PRO A 32 -35.80 -19.22 4.89
N TYR A 33 -35.97 -18.74 6.12
CA TYR A 33 -36.90 -17.67 6.40
C TYR A 33 -36.42 -16.38 5.74
N GLN A 34 -37.34 -15.53 5.27
CA GLN A 34 -36.99 -14.30 4.54
C GLN A 34 -36.04 -13.39 5.32
N LEU A 35 -36.15 -13.36 6.65
CA LEU A 35 -35.25 -12.60 7.51
C LEU A 35 -33.83 -13.18 7.57
N GLU A 36 -33.68 -14.51 7.49
CA GLU A 36 -32.37 -15.16 7.48
C GLU A 36 -31.58 -14.76 6.24
N LEU A 37 -32.24 -14.71 5.08
CA LEU A 37 -31.63 -14.26 3.83
C LEU A 37 -31.18 -12.79 3.91
N GLN A 38 -31.97 -11.93 4.56
CA GLN A 38 -31.62 -10.52 4.78
C GLN A 38 -30.45 -10.34 5.74
N ILE A 39 -30.43 -11.07 6.86
CA ILE A 39 -29.31 -11.04 7.81
C ILE A 39 -28.03 -11.56 7.13
N ARG A 40 -28.16 -12.58 6.29
CA ARG A 40 -27.06 -13.17 5.52
C ARG A 40 -26.51 -12.17 4.52
N SER A 41 -27.34 -11.53 3.70
CA SER A 41 -26.89 -10.53 2.72
C SER A 41 -26.23 -9.34 3.40
N LEU A 42 -26.80 -8.83 4.50
CA LEU A 42 -26.20 -7.75 5.28
C LEU A 42 -24.80 -8.12 5.81
N ARG A 43 -24.63 -9.33 6.36
CA ARG A 43 -23.32 -9.79 6.84
C ARG A 43 -22.30 -9.84 5.70
N HIS A 44 -22.70 -10.36 4.54
CA HIS A 44 -21.82 -10.42 3.37
C HIS A 44 -21.42 -9.02 2.90
N SER A 45 -22.37 -8.09 2.75
CA SER A 45 -22.09 -6.72 2.33
C SER A 45 -21.17 -5.97 3.29
N VAL A 46 -21.38 -6.09 4.61
CA VAL A 46 -20.51 -5.46 5.61
C VAL A 46 -19.10 -6.07 5.56
N THR A 47 -19.02 -7.40 5.46
CA THR A 47 -17.72 -8.09 5.40
C THR A 47 -16.96 -7.75 4.14
N GLU A 48 -17.64 -7.63 3.00
CA GLU A 48 -17.07 -7.27 1.71
C GLU A 48 -16.55 -5.83 1.73
N PHE A 49 -17.34 -4.87 2.24
CA PHE A 49 -16.92 -3.48 2.39
C PHE A 49 -15.68 -3.31 3.28
N PHE A 50 -15.63 -4.04 4.41
CA PHE A 50 -14.45 -4.05 5.29
C PHE A 50 -13.22 -4.65 4.60
N LYS A 51 -13.40 -5.75 3.85
CA LYS A 51 -12.31 -6.37 3.09
C LYS A 51 -11.78 -5.45 2.00
N GLU A 52 -12.66 -4.80 1.24
CA GLU A 52 -12.27 -3.88 0.17
C GLU A 52 -11.50 -2.68 0.72
N THR A 53 -12.00 -2.06 1.80
CA THR A 53 -11.34 -0.92 2.45
C THR A 53 -9.95 -1.31 2.97
N ASN A 54 -9.85 -2.47 3.64
CA ASN A 54 -8.58 -2.96 4.15
C ASN A 54 -7.61 -3.28 2.99
N THR A 55 -8.09 -3.83 1.88
CA THR A 55 -7.27 -4.14 0.70
C THR A 55 -6.73 -2.86 0.05
N ALA A 56 -7.55 -1.80 -0.04
CA ALA A 56 -7.11 -0.50 -0.55
C ALA A 56 -5.99 0.08 0.31
N ILE A 57 -6.16 0.10 1.64
CA ILE A 57 -5.14 0.59 2.59
C ILE A 57 -3.86 -0.24 2.46
N GLN A 58 -3.98 -1.57 2.43
CA GLN A 58 -2.83 -2.47 2.26
C GLN A 58 -2.12 -2.23 0.92
N GLY A 59 -2.84 -1.89 -0.15
CA GLY A 59 -2.24 -1.51 -1.44
C GLY A 59 -1.38 -0.25 -1.36
N TYR A 60 -1.86 0.78 -0.65
CA TYR A 60 -1.08 2.00 -0.41
C TYR A 60 0.15 1.74 0.45
N VAL A 61 -0.01 0.96 1.53
CA VAL A 61 1.10 0.58 2.42
C VAL A 61 2.13 -0.25 1.66
N ASN A 62 1.71 -1.23 0.86
CA ASN A 62 2.64 -2.03 0.05
C ASN A 62 3.37 -1.19 -1.00
N SER A 63 2.71 -0.20 -1.60
CA SER A 63 3.38 0.73 -2.52
C SER A 63 4.44 1.54 -1.77
N TRP A 64 4.14 2.02 -0.56
CA TRP A 64 5.09 2.76 0.26
C TRP A 64 6.29 1.91 0.70
N ILE A 65 6.04 0.66 1.12
CA ILE A 65 7.10 -0.30 1.50
C ILE A 65 8.01 -0.60 0.30
N GLN A 66 7.47 -0.71 -0.91
CA GLN A 66 8.28 -0.93 -2.12
C GLN A 66 9.18 0.28 -2.41
N ILE A 67 8.67 1.49 -2.25
CA ILE A 67 9.47 2.72 -2.39
C ILE A 67 10.57 2.74 -1.32
N GLU A 68 10.24 2.44 -0.07
CA GLU A 68 11.22 2.38 1.02
C GLU A 68 12.34 1.37 0.73
N LYS A 69 11.99 0.17 0.25
CA LYS A 69 12.98 -0.85 -0.14
C LYS A 69 13.86 -0.38 -1.29
N ALA A 70 13.27 0.19 -2.35
CA ALA A 70 14.03 0.71 -3.49
C ALA A 70 15.00 1.83 -3.07
N VAL A 71 14.56 2.72 -2.19
CA VAL A 71 15.40 3.78 -1.61
C VAL A 71 16.48 3.18 -0.73
N LYS A 72 16.17 2.19 0.12
CA LYS A 72 17.16 1.53 1.00
C LYS A 72 18.26 0.86 0.19
N ASP A 73 17.90 0.12 -0.85
CA ASP A 73 18.84 -0.58 -1.72
C ASP A 73 19.76 0.43 -2.44
N SER A 74 19.18 1.53 -2.95
CA SER A 74 19.93 2.59 -3.62
C SER A 74 20.81 3.40 -2.65
N THR A 75 20.33 3.64 -1.42
CA THR A 75 21.04 4.48 -0.42
C THR A 75 22.23 3.74 0.18
N THR A 76 22.15 2.41 0.29
CA THR A 76 23.25 1.56 0.78
C THR A 76 24.50 1.64 -0.11
N GLU A 77 24.33 1.95 -1.40
CA GLU A 77 25.44 2.13 -2.35
C GLU A 77 26.24 3.43 -2.09
N TYR A 78 25.58 4.50 -1.65
CA TYR A 78 26.19 5.84 -1.54
C TYR A 78 26.56 6.22 -0.10
N PHE A 79 25.77 5.79 0.89
CA PHE A 79 25.90 6.15 2.28
C PHE A 79 26.43 4.98 3.11
N SER A 80 27.38 5.26 4.00
CA SER A 80 27.94 4.24 4.89
C SER A 80 26.95 3.87 5.99
N GLU A 81 26.96 2.61 6.47
CA GLU A 81 26.07 2.10 7.53
C GLU A 81 26.19 2.89 8.86
N HIS A 82 27.24 3.70 9.01
CA HIS A 82 27.49 4.56 10.16
C HIS A 82 26.83 5.95 10.07
N ASP A 83 26.33 6.36 8.90
CA ASP A 83 25.57 7.61 8.77
C ASP A 83 24.13 7.39 9.24
N ARG A 84 23.69 8.18 10.22
CA ARG A 84 22.31 8.12 10.73
C ARG A 84 21.35 8.79 9.74
N LEU A 85 20.91 8.03 8.73
CA LEU A 85 20.10 8.52 7.61
C LEU A 85 18.74 9.09 8.03
N LEU A 86 18.01 8.39 8.90
CA LEU A 86 16.67 8.80 9.32
C LEU A 86 16.64 10.15 10.06
N PRO A 87 17.46 10.39 11.11
CA PRO A 87 17.46 11.69 11.76
C PRO A 87 18.05 12.79 10.86
N GLY A 88 19.08 12.50 10.06
CA GLY A 88 19.68 13.51 9.17
C GLY A 88 18.70 13.99 8.09
N ALA A 89 17.95 13.08 7.46
CA ALA A 89 16.90 13.45 6.49
C ALA A 89 15.80 14.29 7.14
N LEU A 90 15.40 13.94 8.38
CA LEU A 90 14.43 14.71 9.15
C LEU A 90 14.93 16.14 9.42
N TYR A 91 16.19 16.31 9.83
CA TYR A 91 16.76 17.64 10.09
C TYR A 91 16.84 18.51 8.84
N ILE A 92 17.18 17.92 7.68
CA ILE A 92 17.19 18.62 6.40
C ILE A 92 15.78 19.11 6.04
N MET A 93 14.76 18.27 6.22
CA MET A 93 13.37 18.64 5.98
C MET A 93 12.92 19.75 6.92
N ILE A 94 13.22 19.65 8.22
CA ILE A 94 12.90 20.68 9.22
C ILE A 94 13.61 22.00 8.87
N ALA A 95 14.87 21.93 8.44
CA ALA A 95 15.63 23.08 7.99
C ALA A 95 14.95 23.74 6.78
N GLY A 96 14.64 22.98 5.73
CA GLY A 96 13.93 23.51 4.55
C GLY A 96 12.57 24.14 4.90
N PHE A 97 11.79 23.50 5.77
CA PHE A 97 10.52 24.04 6.26
C PHE A 97 10.70 25.29 7.13
N GLY A 98 11.73 25.32 7.97
CA GLY A 98 12.12 26.51 8.72
C GLY A 98 12.47 27.68 7.81
N GLY A 99 13.21 27.43 6.73
CA GLY A 99 13.52 28.43 5.70
C GLY A 99 12.28 28.94 4.95
N SER A 100 11.29 28.07 4.72
CA SER A 100 9.99 28.43 4.12
C SER A 100 9.18 29.35 5.03
N ILE A 101 9.10 29.01 6.33
CA ILE A 101 8.40 29.82 7.33
C ILE A 101 9.09 31.18 7.50
N LEU A 102 10.43 31.22 7.53
CA LEU A 102 11.20 32.45 7.70
C LEU A 102 10.98 33.45 6.55
N THR A 103 10.65 32.97 5.35
CA THR A 103 10.42 33.79 4.16
C THR A 103 8.96 34.07 3.84
N LYS A 104 8.05 33.77 4.78
CA LYS A 104 6.59 33.94 4.64
C LYS A 104 6.17 35.33 4.11
N ASN A 105 6.86 36.40 4.51
CA ASN A 105 6.55 37.79 4.13
C ASN A 105 7.55 38.39 3.13
N LYS A 106 8.33 37.57 2.42
CA LYS A 106 9.33 38.02 1.45
C LYS A 106 8.86 37.75 0.01
N LYS A 107 9.52 38.38 -0.97
CA LYS A 107 9.17 38.28 -2.39
C LYS A 107 9.20 36.82 -2.87
N LEU A 108 8.37 36.47 -3.85
CA LEU A 108 8.22 35.11 -4.41
C LEU A 108 9.56 34.37 -4.68
N PRO A 109 10.61 34.97 -5.27
CA PRO A 109 11.86 34.24 -5.52
C PRO A 109 12.57 33.81 -4.23
N THR A 110 12.66 34.70 -3.23
CA THR A 110 13.30 34.36 -1.95
C THR A 110 12.57 33.23 -1.22
N ARG A 111 11.27 33.09 -1.43
CA ARG A 111 10.44 32.02 -0.85
C ARG A 111 10.74 30.64 -1.44
N LEU A 112 11.16 30.56 -2.69
CA LEU A 112 11.53 29.29 -3.33
C LEU A 112 12.99 28.92 -3.06
N PHE A 113 13.89 29.90 -3.12
CA PHE A 113 15.33 29.64 -2.94
C PHE A 113 15.72 29.40 -1.49
N THR A 114 15.06 30.03 -0.51
CA THR A 114 15.47 29.91 0.90
C THR A 114 15.29 28.50 1.47
N PRO A 115 14.15 27.81 1.27
CA PRO A 115 14.01 26.40 1.67
C PRO A 115 15.09 25.51 1.07
N ILE A 116 15.43 25.72 -0.21
CA ILE A 116 16.44 24.95 -0.92
C ILE A 116 17.83 25.21 -0.32
N LEU A 117 18.19 26.48 -0.13
CA LEU A 117 19.47 26.87 0.50
C LEU A 117 19.63 26.30 1.90
N PHE A 118 18.58 26.39 2.72
CA PHE A 118 18.62 25.94 4.11
C PHE A 118 18.66 24.41 4.20
N SER A 119 17.92 23.72 3.32
CA SER A 119 17.97 22.26 3.14
C SER A 119 19.36 21.79 2.71
N THR A 120 19.95 22.42 1.68
CA THR A 120 21.30 22.10 1.19
C THR A 120 22.36 22.37 2.25
N SER A 121 22.24 23.48 3.00
CA SER A 121 23.16 23.78 4.09
C SER A 121 23.10 22.73 5.20
N ALA A 122 21.90 22.29 5.58
CA ALA A 122 21.73 21.20 6.53
C ALA A 122 22.30 19.88 5.99
N PHE A 123 22.14 19.58 4.70
CA PHE A 123 22.72 18.39 4.09
C PHE A 123 24.25 18.35 4.20
N ILE A 124 24.92 19.46 3.91
CA ILE A 124 26.38 19.57 4.04
C ILE A 124 26.82 19.37 5.51
N PHE A 125 26.05 19.91 6.44
CA PHE A 125 26.37 19.83 7.87
C PHE A 125 26.17 18.42 8.44
N PHE A 126 25.07 17.75 8.10
CA PHE A 126 24.73 16.43 8.63
C PHE A 126 25.36 15.26 7.86
N TYR A 127 25.73 15.45 6.59
CA TYR A 127 26.35 14.41 5.75
C TYR A 127 27.69 14.87 5.14
N PRO A 128 28.72 15.07 5.98
CA PRO A 128 30.03 15.53 5.51
C PRO A 128 30.70 14.52 4.57
N GLU A 129 30.58 13.21 4.83
CA GLU A 129 31.21 12.16 4.00
C GLU A 129 30.53 12.02 2.63
N ALA A 130 29.20 12.10 2.57
CA ALA A 130 28.47 12.13 1.30
C ALA A 130 28.83 13.38 0.48
N THR A 131 28.95 14.53 1.15
CA THR A 131 29.34 15.79 0.49
C THR A 131 30.74 15.70 -0.10
N LYS A 132 31.72 15.13 0.62
CA LYS A 132 33.08 14.92 0.10
C LYS A 132 33.06 14.08 -1.19
N LYS A 133 32.33 12.96 -1.21
CA LYS A 133 32.19 12.11 -2.41
C LYS A 133 31.57 12.85 -3.59
N LEU A 134 30.52 13.65 -3.35
CA LEU A 134 29.84 14.43 -4.38
C LEU A 134 30.73 15.56 -4.92
N VAL A 135 31.48 16.25 -4.05
CA VAL A 135 32.40 17.33 -4.44
C VAL A 135 33.58 16.78 -5.24
N THR A 136 34.13 15.63 -4.86
CA THR A 136 35.19 14.98 -5.64
C THR A 136 34.72 14.54 -7.03
N LYS A 137 33.43 14.26 -7.22
CA LYS A 137 32.81 13.91 -8.52
C LYS A 137 32.40 15.14 -9.38
N ASN A 138 32.50 16.34 -8.82
CA ASN A 138 32.69 17.66 -9.44
C ASN A 138 31.96 18.08 -10.75
N ASP A 139 30.73 17.62 -11.01
CA ASP A 139 29.90 18.19 -12.10
C ASP A 139 28.70 19.03 -11.62
N VAL A 140 28.19 18.83 -10.41
CA VAL A 140 26.90 19.42 -9.98
C VAL A 140 26.99 20.89 -9.59
N SER A 141 28.14 21.35 -9.06
CA SER A 141 28.31 22.72 -8.56
C SER A 141 28.17 23.77 -9.68
N LYS A 142 28.74 23.52 -10.85
CA LYS A 142 28.77 24.50 -11.95
C LYS A 142 27.39 24.75 -12.56
N GLU A 143 26.53 23.73 -12.64
CA GLU A 143 25.19 23.87 -13.21
C GLU A 143 24.24 24.64 -12.30
N VAL A 144 24.26 24.40 -10.98
CA VAL A 144 23.39 25.09 -10.03
C VAL A 144 23.69 26.59 -9.98
N PHE A 145 24.98 26.97 -10.02
CA PHE A 145 25.38 28.37 -10.07
C PHE A 145 24.98 29.05 -11.40
N ASN A 146 25.09 28.36 -12.53
CA ASN A 146 24.65 28.89 -13.83
C ASN A 146 23.12 29.05 -13.90
N LEU A 147 22.34 28.09 -13.39
CA LEU A 147 20.88 28.18 -13.32
C LEU A 147 20.42 29.32 -12.40
N ALA A 148 21.08 29.51 -11.26
CA ALA A 148 20.82 30.64 -10.37
C ALA A 148 21.17 31.99 -11.02
N ALA A 149 22.29 32.09 -11.75
CA ALA A 149 22.68 33.29 -12.47
C ALA A 149 21.67 33.66 -13.58
N VAL A 150 21.19 32.67 -14.33
CA VAL A 150 20.16 32.86 -15.37
C VAL A 150 18.81 33.27 -14.76
N GLY A 151 18.43 32.68 -13.63
CA GLY A 151 17.19 33.03 -12.92
C GLY A 151 17.19 34.47 -12.39
N VAL A 152 18.32 34.95 -11.86
CA VAL A 152 18.46 36.33 -11.38
C VAL A 152 18.49 37.33 -12.54
N ALA A 153 19.12 36.98 -13.67
CA ALA A 153 19.14 37.82 -14.87
C ALA A 153 17.72 38.02 -15.44
N ASN A 154 16.92 36.96 -15.53
CA ASN A 154 15.53 37.05 -16.02
C ASN A 154 14.61 37.87 -15.09
N LEU A 155 14.86 37.86 -13.78
CA LEU A 155 14.12 38.68 -12.81
C LEU A 155 14.40 40.18 -12.94
N LYS A 156 15.60 40.56 -13.40
CA LYS A 156 15.96 41.97 -13.60
C LYS A 156 15.26 42.58 -14.82
N VAL A 157 15.13 41.80 -15.89
CA VAL A 157 14.44 42.19 -17.14
C VAL A 157 12.94 42.46 -16.93
N TYR A 158 12.29 41.75 -16.01
CA TYR A 158 10.86 41.97 -15.70
C TYR A 158 10.59 43.23 -14.87
N ARG A 159 11.61 43.81 -14.23
CA ARG A 159 11.48 45.05 -13.44
C ARG A 159 11.60 46.32 -14.28
N GLU A 160 12.15 46.22 -15.50
CA GLU A 160 12.39 47.35 -16.40
C GLU A 160 11.27 47.55 -17.44
N LYS A 161 10.28 46.65 -17.45
CA LYS A 161 9.10 46.70 -18.34
C LYS A 161 7.79 47.11 -17.64
N LEU A 162 7.86 47.58 -16.40
CA LEU A 162 6.78 48.21 -15.62
C LEU A 162 7.19 49.63 -15.26
#